data_AF-P80302-F1
#
_entry.id   AF-P80302-F1
#
_cell.length_a   1.000
_cell.length_b   1.000
_cell.length_c   1.000
_cell.angle_alpha   90.00
_cell.angle_beta   90.00
_cell.angle_gamma   90.00
#
_symmetry.space_group_name_H-M   'P 1'
#
loop_
_entity.id
_entity.type
_entity.pdbx_description
1 polymer ?
#
loop_
_entity_poly.entity_id
_entity_poly.type
_entity_poly.pdbx_seq_one_letter_code
_entity_poly.pdbx_strand_id
1 'polypeptide(L)' 'TQGNTCGGETCSAAQVCLKGKCVCNEVHCRIRCKYGLKKDENGCEYPCSCAKASQ' A
#
# COMPACT_ATOMS: atom_id res chain seq x y z
N THR A 1 -4.00 -13.36 -3.54
CA THR A 1 -3.41 -12.28 -2.73
C THR A 1 -2.59 -12.92 -1.64
N GLN A 2 -1.27 -13.05 -1.84
CA GLN A 2 -0.35 -13.50 -0.78
C GLN A 2 -0.14 -12.33 0.17
N GLY A 3 -1.05 -12.16 1.13
CA GLY A 3 -0.80 -11.32 2.29
C GLY A 3 0.28 -12.01 3.11
N ASN A 4 1.45 -11.40 3.19
CA ASN A 4 2.53 -11.93 4.02
C ASN A 4 2.10 -11.75 5.49
N THR A 5 2.03 -12.85 6.23
CA THR A 5 1.78 -12.79 7.67
C THR A 5 2.92 -12.04 8.37
N CYS A 6 2.59 -11.10 9.23
CA CYS A 6 3.53 -10.24 9.96
C CYS A 6 3.09 -10.16 11.43
N GLY A 7 3.89 -10.68 12.36
CA GLY A 7 3.61 -10.56 13.81
C GLY A 7 2.25 -11.11 14.30
N GLY A 8 1.58 -11.94 13.51
CA GLY A 8 0.26 -12.50 13.84
C GLY A 8 -0.92 -11.87 13.09
N GLU A 9 -0.69 -10.80 12.32
CA GLU A 9 -1.66 -10.22 11.39
C GLU A 9 -1.26 -10.51 9.93
N THR A 10 -2.18 -10.29 8.99
CA THR A 10 -1.92 -10.38 7.55
C THR A 10 -1.92 -8.99 6.96
N CYS A 11 -0.80 -8.56 6.37
CA CYS A 11 -0.70 -7.24 5.78
C CYS A 11 -1.54 -7.13 4.50
N SER A 12 -2.15 -5.96 4.28
CA SER A 12 -2.80 -5.63 3.01
C SER A 12 -1.78 -5.45 1.89
N ALA A 13 -2.27 -5.33 0.66
CA ALA A 13 -1.44 -5.36 -0.53
C ALA A 13 -0.44 -4.20 -0.65
N ALA A 14 -0.72 -3.03 -0.05
CA ALA A 14 0.18 -1.88 -0.05
C ALA A 14 0.94 -1.69 1.27
N GLN A 15 0.89 -2.68 2.16
CA GLN A 15 1.64 -2.70 3.41
C GLN A 15 2.92 -3.54 3.32
N VAL A 16 3.87 -3.22 4.20
CA VAL A 16 5.10 -3.98 4.42
C VAL A 16 5.17 -4.42 5.88
N CYS A 17 5.85 -5.53 6.13
CA CYS A 17 6.10 -6.01 7.50
C CYS A 17 7.33 -5.33 8.08
N LEU A 18 7.14 -4.48 9.10
CA LEU A 18 8.23 -3.80 9.80
C LEU A 18 8.13 -4.10 11.30
N LYS A 19 9.15 -4.78 11.85
CA LYS A 19 9.23 -5.14 13.28
C LYS A 19 7.97 -5.87 13.79
N GLY A 20 7.41 -6.76 12.97
CA GLY A 20 6.21 -7.53 13.34
C GLY A 20 4.90 -6.74 13.28
N LYS A 21 4.88 -5.57 12.63
CA LYS A 21 3.67 -4.78 12.41
C LYS A 21 3.49 -4.48 10.92
N CYS A 22 2.24 -4.53 10.44
CA CYS A 22 1.92 -4.05 9.10
C CYS A 22 1.88 -2.52 9.08
N VAL A 23 2.69 -1.91 8.22
CA VAL A 23 2.76 -0.45 8.01
C VAL A 23 2.65 -0.13 6.53
N CYS A 24 2.12 1.03 6.17
CA CYS A 24 2.06 1.45 4.76
C CYS A 24 3.47 1.54 4.17
N ASN A 25 3.61 1.15 2.91
CA ASN A 25 4.86 1.37 2.19
C ASN A 25 5.08 2.87 1.95
N GLU A 26 6.26 3.39 2.34
CA GLU A 26 6.65 4.79 2.11
C GLU A 26 7.42 4.99 0.79
N VAL A 27 7.73 3.90 0.07
CA VAL A 27 8.46 3.95 -1.20
C VAL A 27 7.50 4.07 -2.36
N HIS A 28 7.51 5.21 -3.03
CA HIS A 28 6.71 5.45 -4.23
C HIS A 28 7.60 5.66 -5.47
N CYS A 29 7.15 5.13 -6.61
CA CYS A 29 7.67 5.54 -7.91
C CYS A 29 7.44 7.04 -8.11
N ARG A 30 8.32 7.69 -8.88
CA ARG A 30 8.20 9.11 -9.26
C ARG A 30 7.18 9.33 -10.39
N ILE A 31 6.03 8.67 -10.33
CA ILE A 31 4.94 8.78 -11.29
C ILE A 31 4.02 9.94 -10.92
N ARG A 32 3.52 10.67 -11.92
CA ARG A 32 2.50 11.71 -11.71
C ARG A 32 1.11 11.16 -12.04
N CYS A 33 0.27 11.00 -11.01
CA CYS A 33 -1.09 10.49 -11.16
C CYS A 33 -2.12 11.62 -11.07
N LYS A 34 -3.05 11.69 -12.04
CA LYS A 34 -4.10 12.72 -12.08
C LYS A 34 -4.95 12.79 -10.80
N TYR A 35 -5.24 11.64 -10.19
CA TYR A 35 -6.06 11.51 -8.98
C TYR A 35 -5.26 11.00 -7.77
N GLY A 36 -3.94 11.13 -7.79
CA GLY A 36 -3.06 10.55 -6.78
C GLY A 36 -2.83 9.04 -6.94
N LEU A 37 -2.07 8.48 -6.00
CA LEU A 37 -1.76 7.05 -5.97
C LEU A 37 -2.98 6.25 -5.51
N LYS A 38 -3.17 5.06 -6.08
CA LYS A 38 -4.20 4.11 -5.67
C LYS A 38 -3.96 3.74 -4.21
N LYS A 39 -5.02 3.65 -3.41
CA LYS A 39 -5.00 3.16 -2.03
C LYS A 39 -5.61 1.77 -1.95
N ASP A 40 -5.16 0.98 -0.98
CA ASP A 40 -5.80 -0.28 -0.60
C ASP A 40 -6.88 -0.08 0.49
N GLU A 41 -7.48 -1.17 0.96
CA GLU A 41 -8.53 -1.17 1.99
C GLU A 41 -8.11 -0.55 3.33
N ASN A 42 -6.81 -0.46 3.62
CA ASN A 42 -6.26 0.17 4.82
C ASN A 42 -5.82 1.63 4.59
N GLY A 43 -6.07 2.17 3.39
CA GLY A 43 -5.69 3.54 3.02
C GLY A 43 -4.21 3.70 2.63
N CYS A 44 -3.44 2.60 2.53
CA CYS A 44 -2.04 2.64 2.15
C CYS A 44 -1.88 2.80 0.62
N GLU A 45 -0.94 3.63 0.20
CA GLU A 45 -0.69 3.90 -1.22
C GLU A 45 0.11 2.77 -1.88
N TYR A 46 -0.37 2.30 -3.05
CA TYR A 46 0.41 1.39 -3.87
C TYR A 46 1.63 2.11 -4.46
N PRO A 47 2.81 1.49 -4.44
CA PRO A 47 4.07 2.17 -4.75
C PRO A 47 4.10 2.83 -6.13
N CYS A 48 3.46 2.22 -7.13
CA CYS A 48 3.58 2.65 -8.52
C CYS A 48 2.26 2.52 -9.29
N SER A 49 1.11 2.72 -8.64
CA SER A 49 -0.21 2.59 -9.27
C SER A 49 -1.06 3.85 -9.08
N CYS A 50 -1.61 4.38 -10.17
CA CYS A 50 -2.50 5.54 -10.11
C CYS A 50 -3.95 5.14 -9.81
N ALA A 51 -4.65 6.00 -9.07
CA ALA A 51 -6.09 5.89 -8.90
C ALA A 51 -6.83 6.20 -10.22
N LYS A 52 -7.96 5.51 -10.46
CA LYS A 52 -8.78 5.72 -11.66
C LYS A 52 -9.76 6.91 -11.52
N ALA A 53 -10.07 7.30 -10.28
CA ALA A 53 -10.91 8.43 -9.90
C ALA A 53 -10.38 9.02 -8.58
N SER A 54 -10.88 10.18 -8.16
CA SER A 54 -10.59 10.74 -6.83
C SER A 54 -11.04 9.74 -5.75
N GLN A 55 -10.17 9.48 -4.78
CA GLN A 55 -10.40 8.59 -3.63
C GLN A 55 -10.72 9.40 -2.39
#